data_AF-A0A9E3SF94-F1
#
_entry.id   AF-A0A9E3SF94-F1
#
_cell.length_a   1.000
_cell.length_b   1.000
_cell.length_c   1.000
_cell.angle_alpha   90.00
_cell.angle_beta   90.00
_cell.angle_gamma   90.00
#
_symmetry.space_group_name_H-M   'P 1'
#
loop_
_entity.id
_entity.type
_entity.pdbx_description
1 polymer ?
#
loop_
_entity_poly.entity_id
_entity_poly.type
_entity_poly.pdbx_seq_one_letter_code
_entity_poly.pdbx_strand_id
1 'polypeptide(L)'
;VLSVNHDAMGTWVTYFGYFLLTLGMLLALFVPHTRFAFLGKLLRKSSQKTAILLVAALLAGGSLTAQQHNHSMEPTVIPTEMAAEFSSLLVQDQDGRLKPLNTLSNEMLRKVARKSTFNGLNADQVLMGMQLEPEKWQLQRMIKVSHPELKKFLNIREGSHAAFADFLDMQKGSGYKLRDMVSQAYAKKPAERSKFDNDVIKVDERVNISYLVYTGDLLKILPDPRDSHHPWFKPGEKVAGMEANDSAFITDVIPYYFMALGAGNYEQASELAQGIHNFQQRYGADIVPSQSKVKAEILYNKMGIFDRLGKYFGLVGMVLLVMVFVQIFKERKWINKSVSVFYWIIVLFFIFQTLGLAIRWYISGRAPWSNGYESMIYISWVTVLAGLIFSRKSPMTIAATSILASIILMVAHLSWMDPEITNLVPVLKSYWLTIHVSVITASYGFL
;
A
#
# COMPACT_ATOMS: atom_id res chain seq x y z
N VAL A 1 19.24 0.31 -41.30
CA VAL A 1 17.90 0.95 -41.43
C VAL A 1 16.89 -0.18 -41.58
N LEU A 2 16.25 -0.59 -40.48
CA LEU A 2 15.24 -1.64 -40.48
C LEU A 2 13.91 -1.03 -40.94
N SER A 3 13.33 -1.60 -41.99
CA SER A 3 12.07 -1.16 -42.57
C SER A 3 10.95 -1.27 -41.54
N VAL A 4 10.31 -0.14 -41.26
CA VAL A 4 9.06 -0.07 -40.50
C VAL A 4 8.00 -0.74 -41.36
N ASN A 5 7.61 -1.96 -40.99
CA ASN A 5 6.51 -2.65 -41.62
C ASN A 5 5.22 -1.92 -41.22
N HIS A 6 4.64 -1.19 -42.17
CA HIS A 6 3.41 -0.43 -41.98
C HIS A 6 2.24 -1.42 -42.08
N ASP A 7 1.87 -2.06 -40.97
CA ASP A 7 0.69 -2.94 -40.94
C ASP A 7 -0.60 -2.11 -40.91
N ALA A 8 -0.90 -1.49 -42.04
CA ALA A 8 -2.10 -0.69 -42.24
C ALA A 8 -3.36 -1.54 -42.07
N MET A 9 -3.32 -2.81 -42.47
CA MET A 9 -4.45 -3.74 -42.38
C MET A 9 -4.76 -4.10 -40.93
N GLY A 10 -3.76 -4.53 -40.14
CA GLY A 10 -3.94 -4.84 -38.71
C GLY A 10 -4.36 -3.63 -37.90
N THR A 11 -3.85 -2.45 -38.24
CA THR A 11 -4.26 -1.17 -37.65
C THR A 11 -5.74 -0.92 -37.92
N TRP A 12 -6.19 -0.97 -39.17
CA TRP A 12 -7.60 -0.77 -39.53
C TRP A 12 -8.53 -1.80 -38.88
N VAL A 13 -8.15 -3.08 -38.83
CA VAL A 13 -8.93 -4.13 -38.17
C VAL A 13 -9.08 -3.86 -36.68
N THR A 14 -8.01 -3.44 -36.02
CA THR A 14 -8.01 -3.16 -34.58
C THR A 14 -8.87 -1.94 -34.24
N TYR A 15 -8.73 -0.85 -34.99
CA TYR A 15 -9.54 0.36 -34.80
C TYR A 15 -11.02 0.13 -35.16
N PHE A 16 -11.30 -0.68 -36.19
CA PHE A 16 -12.66 -1.07 -36.52
C PHE A 16 -13.28 -1.96 -35.43
N GLY A 17 -12.49 -2.84 -34.82
CA GLY A 17 -12.90 -3.61 -33.64
C GLY A 17 -13.24 -2.73 -32.43
N TYR A 18 -12.39 -1.74 -32.12
CA TYR A 18 -12.68 -0.78 -31.04
C TYR A 18 -13.91 0.08 -31.33
N PHE A 19 -14.11 0.48 -32.59
CA PHE A 19 -15.32 1.17 -33.03
C PHE A 19 -16.57 0.32 -32.85
N LEU A 20 -16.55 -0.96 -33.26
CA LEU A 20 -17.68 -1.88 -33.07
C LEU A 20 -17.96 -2.15 -31.59
N LEU A 21 -16.93 -2.24 -30.75
CA LEU A 21 -17.09 -2.45 -29.31
C LEU A 21 -17.72 -1.22 -28.63
N THR A 22 -17.24 -0.01 -28.97
CA THR A 22 -17.80 1.24 -28.46
C THR A 22 -19.23 1.47 -28.97
N LEU A 23 -19.49 1.20 -30.24
CA LEU A 23 -20.83 1.25 -30.82
C LEU A 23 -21.76 0.22 -30.17
N GLY A 24 -21.29 -1.00 -29.93
CA GLY A 24 -22.02 -2.05 -29.23
C GLY A 24 -22.38 -1.68 -27.79
N MET A 25 -21.44 -1.06 -27.06
CA MET A 25 -21.71 -0.52 -25.72
C MET A 25 -22.74 0.61 -25.73
N LEU A 26 -22.69 1.51 -26.73
CA LEU A 26 -23.66 2.59 -26.87
C LEU A 26 -25.04 2.06 -27.25
N LEU A 27 -25.12 1.15 -28.21
CA LEU A 27 -26.39 0.54 -28.65
C LEU A 27 -27.02 -0.31 -27.54
N ALA A 28 -26.22 -0.97 -26.69
CA ALA A 28 -26.71 -1.73 -25.55
C ALA A 28 -27.52 -0.90 -24.53
N LEU A 29 -27.33 0.42 -24.49
CA LEU A 29 -28.12 1.35 -23.67
C LEU A 29 -29.55 1.55 -24.19
N PHE A 30 -29.80 1.29 -25.47
CA PHE A 30 -31.09 1.50 -26.15
C PHE A 30 -31.83 0.18 -26.45
N VAL A 31 -31.25 -0.98 -26.15
CA VAL A 31 -31.87 -2.29 -26.37
C VAL A 31 -32.92 -2.58 -25.27
N PRO A 32 -34.19 -2.84 -25.62
CA PRO A 32 -35.32 -2.89 -24.68
C PRO A 32 -35.35 -4.10 -23.72
N HIS A 33 -34.42 -5.06 -23.87
CA HIS A 33 -34.38 -6.31 -23.10
C HIS A 33 -33.10 -6.51 -22.23
N THR A 34 -32.29 -5.47 -22.02
CA THR A 34 -31.09 -5.56 -21.18
C THR A 34 -31.39 -5.32 -19.70
N ARG A 35 -30.52 -5.81 -18.79
CA ARG A 35 -30.59 -5.50 -17.34
C ARG A 35 -30.61 -3.99 -17.07
N PHE A 36 -30.00 -3.16 -17.93
CA PHE A 36 -30.04 -1.70 -17.85
C PHE A 36 -31.42 -1.13 -18.14
N ALA A 37 -32.14 -1.62 -19.16
CA ALA A 37 -33.52 -1.23 -19.43
C ALA A 37 -34.47 -1.63 -18.29
N PHE A 38 -34.21 -2.78 -17.64
CA PHE A 38 -34.93 -3.21 -16.44
C PHE A 38 -34.65 -2.31 -15.23
N LEU A 39 -33.37 -1.94 -14.99
CA LEU A 39 -32.98 -0.98 -13.95
C LEU A 39 -33.55 0.42 -14.20
N GLY A 40 -33.62 0.85 -15.46
CA GLY A 40 -34.23 2.12 -15.87
C GLY A 40 -35.75 2.16 -15.67
N LYS A 41 -36.44 1.04 -15.91
CA LYS A 41 -37.87 0.89 -15.60
C LYS A 41 -38.14 0.89 -14.09
N LEU A 42 -37.25 0.28 -13.29
CA LEU A 42 -37.30 0.32 -11.82
C LEU A 42 -37.07 1.75 -11.27
N LEU A 43 -36.15 2.51 -11.87
CA LEU A 43 -35.88 3.91 -11.51
C LEU A 43 -37.03 4.84 -11.90
N ARG A 44 -37.70 4.61 -13.03
CA ARG A 44 -38.88 5.42 -13.46
C ARG A 44 -40.13 5.19 -12.61
N LYS A 45 -40.25 4.04 -11.92
CA LYS A 45 -41.40 3.69 -11.08
C LYS A 45 -41.24 4.09 -9.60
N SER A 46 -40.04 4.51 -9.20
CA SER A 46 -39.75 5.03 -7.86
C SER A 46 -39.86 6.55 -7.88
N SER A 47 -40.95 7.09 -7.33
CA SER A 47 -41.18 8.53 -7.25
C SER A 47 -39.98 9.25 -6.62
N GLN A 48 -39.71 10.48 -7.07
CA GLN A 48 -38.57 11.34 -6.71
C GLN A 48 -38.31 11.58 -5.21
N LYS A 49 -39.11 11.01 -4.30
CA LYS A 49 -38.93 11.09 -2.85
C LYS A 49 -37.91 10.07 -2.31
N THR A 50 -37.72 8.92 -2.97
CA THR A 50 -36.85 7.84 -2.45
C THR A 50 -35.36 8.09 -2.69
N ALA A 51 -34.98 8.78 -3.78
CA ALA A 51 -33.59 9.11 -4.08
C ALA A 51 -33.02 10.16 -3.12
N ILE A 52 -33.84 11.14 -2.72
CA ILE A 52 -33.48 12.16 -1.72
C ILE A 52 -33.41 11.52 -0.33
N LEU A 53 -34.30 10.58 -0.01
CA LEU A 53 -34.24 9.84 1.26
C LEU A 53 -33.03 8.89 1.35
N LEU A 54 -32.60 8.30 0.23
CA LEU A 54 -31.40 7.47 0.17
C LEU A 54 -30.12 8.29 0.31
N VAL A 55 -30.05 9.49 -0.29
CA VAL A 55 -28.92 10.41 -0.13
C VAL A 55 -28.92 11.05 1.27
N ALA A 56 -30.10 11.34 1.84
CA ALA A 56 -30.22 11.81 3.22
C ALA A 56 -29.93 10.70 4.25
N ALA A 57 -30.27 9.44 3.98
CA ALA A 57 -29.91 8.29 4.82
C ALA A 57 -28.42 7.93 4.71
N LEU A 58 -27.78 8.20 3.56
CA LEU A 58 -26.33 8.11 3.39
C LEU A 58 -25.57 9.25 4.09
N LEU A 59 -26.23 10.39 4.36
CA LEU A 59 -25.65 11.54 5.07
C LEU A 59 -26.03 11.59 6.57
N ALA A 60 -27.05 10.84 7.00
CA ALA A 60 -27.52 10.74 8.38
C ALA A 60 -27.14 9.42 9.07
N GLY A 61 -26.15 8.69 8.53
CA GLY A 61 -25.54 7.52 9.17
C GLY A 61 -24.68 7.94 10.37
N GLY A 62 -25.32 8.45 11.41
CA GLY A 62 -24.75 8.57 12.74
C GLY A 62 -24.32 7.19 13.23
N SER A 63 -23.16 7.17 13.88
CA SER A 63 -22.51 6.02 14.49
C SER A 63 -23.49 5.15 15.28
N LEU A 64 -23.89 4.03 14.68
CA LEU A 64 -24.42 2.90 15.45
C LEU A 64 -23.22 2.16 16.04
N THR A 65 -22.84 2.54 17.27
CA THR A 65 -22.02 1.69 18.11
C THR A 65 -22.84 0.46 18.46
N ALA A 66 -22.63 -0.62 17.71
CA ALA A 66 -23.03 -1.95 18.14
C ALA A 66 -22.14 -2.34 19.32
N GLN A 67 -22.58 -2.04 20.53
CA GLN A 67 -21.96 -2.55 21.76
C GLN A 67 -22.43 -3.99 21.93
N GLN A 68 -21.76 -4.90 21.24
CA GLN A 68 -21.91 -6.34 21.47
C GLN A 68 -20.77 -6.78 22.39
N HIS A 69 -21.04 -6.74 23.70
CA HIS A 69 -20.19 -7.33 24.73
C HIS A 69 -20.11 -8.85 24.49
N ASN A 70 -19.06 -9.29 23.80
CA ASN A 70 -18.58 -10.68 23.85
C ASN A 70 -17.11 -10.63 24.29
N HIS A 71 -16.89 -10.42 25.58
CA HIS A 71 -15.57 -10.59 26.19
C HIS A 71 -15.16 -12.06 26.11
N SER A 72 -14.22 -12.37 25.20
CA SER A 72 -13.15 -13.37 25.44
C SER A 72 -12.17 -13.56 24.27
N MET A 73 -12.40 -13.00 23.07
CA MET A 73 -11.49 -13.23 21.92
C MET A 73 -11.10 -11.99 21.10
N GLU A 74 -11.55 -10.79 21.48
CA GLU A 74 -11.06 -9.57 20.82
C GLU A 74 -9.68 -9.20 21.36
N PRO A 75 -8.72 -8.82 20.49
CA PRO A 75 -7.41 -8.38 20.94
C PRO A 75 -7.48 -7.09 21.74
N THR A 76 -6.59 -6.97 22.72
CA THR A 76 -6.46 -5.78 23.54
C THR A 76 -6.04 -4.58 22.68
N VAL A 77 -6.75 -3.47 22.82
CA VAL A 77 -6.45 -2.24 22.08
C VAL A 77 -5.31 -1.49 22.78
N ILE A 78 -4.14 -1.49 22.15
CA ILE A 78 -2.97 -0.74 22.63
C ILE A 78 -3.21 0.77 22.44
N PRO A 79 -2.95 1.63 23.44
CA PRO A 79 -3.07 3.07 23.29
C PRO A 79 -2.23 3.62 22.12
N THR A 80 -2.77 4.60 21.39
CA THR A 80 -2.09 5.16 20.21
C THR A 80 -0.76 5.84 20.52
N GLU A 81 -0.60 6.34 21.74
CA GLU A 81 0.63 6.97 22.22
C GLU A 81 1.75 5.94 22.36
N MET A 82 1.49 4.82 23.05
CA MET A 82 2.42 3.70 23.17
C MET A 82 2.80 3.13 21.80
N ALA A 83 1.82 3.01 20.90
CA ALA A 83 2.07 2.57 19.54
C ALA A 83 2.95 3.56 18.76
N ALA A 84 2.72 4.87 18.91
CA ALA A 84 3.51 5.89 18.24
C ALA A 84 4.97 5.91 18.74
N GLU A 85 5.19 5.77 20.05
CA GLU A 85 6.51 5.70 20.66
C GLU A 85 7.30 4.48 20.14
N PHE A 86 6.73 3.28 20.27
CA PHE A 86 7.39 2.06 19.80
C PHE A 86 7.64 2.11 18.29
N SER A 87 6.67 2.60 17.49
CA SER A 87 6.81 2.70 16.04
C SER A 87 7.92 3.65 15.56
N SER A 88 8.42 4.52 16.44
CA SER A 88 9.52 5.43 16.15
C SER A 88 10.91 4.77 16.26
N LEU A 89 10.99 3.62 16.94
CA LEU A 89 12.22 2.84 17.02
C LEU A 89 12.59 2.29 15.64
N LEU A 90 13.88 2.00 15.48
CA LEU A 90 14.42 1.49 14.23
C LEU A 90 14.38 -0.03 14.18
N VAL A 91 14.23 -0.56 12.98
CA VAL A 91 14.31 -1.97 12.67
C VAL A 91 15.12 -2.17 11.40
N GLN A 92 15.92 -3.23 11.38
CA GLN A 92 16.65 -3.64 10.20
C GLN A 92 15.81 -4.59 9.35
N ASP A 93 15.62 -4.22 8.08
CA ASP A 93 14.95 -5.07 7.10
C ASP A 93 15.82 -6.26 6.66
N GLN A 94 15.24 -7.23 5.94
CA GLN A 94 15.97 -8.36 5.35
C GLN A 94 17.05 -7.90 4.36
N ASP A 95 16.84 -6.76 3.68
CA ASP A 95 17.81 -6.14 2.77
C ASP A 95 18.86 -5.28 3.50
N GLY A 96 18.85 -5.25 4.84
CA GLY A 96 19.79 -4.50 5.67
C GLY A 96 19.46 -3.02 5.85
N ARG A 97 18.38 -2.49 5.25
CA ARG A 97 17.96 -1.09 5.44
C ARG A 97 17.42 -0.88 6.86
N LEU A 98 17.96 0.11 7.56
CA LEU A 98 17.34 0.62 8.79
C LEU A 98 16.16 1.54 8.44
N LYS A 99 14.99 1.21 8.98
CA LYS A 99 13.76 1.98 8.80
C LYS A 99 12.99 2.06 10.13
N PRO A 100 12.09 3.04 10.30
CA PRO A 100 11.22 3.06 11.47
C PRO A 100 10.31 1.84 11.50
N LEU A 101 9.98 1.34 12.70
CA LEU A 101 8.99 0.28 12.88
C LEU A 101 7.63 0.64 12.28
N ASN A 102 7.29 1.94 12.24
CA ASN A 102 6.12 2.44 11.52
C ASN A 102 6.11 2.06 10.05
N THR A 103 7.26 2.08 9.37
CA THR A 103 7.32 1.64 7.98
C THR A 103 7.07 0.14 7.90
N LEU A 104 7.74 -0.66 8.74
CA LEU A 104 7.59 -2.11 8.77
C LEU A 104 6.14 -2.55 9.06
N SER A 105 5.47 -1.90 10.02
CA SER A 105 4.10 -2.21 10.39
C SER A 105 3.13 -1.95 9.23
N ASN A 106 3.28 -0.81 8.54
CA ASN A 106 2.48 -0.45 7.37
C ASN A 106 2.72 -1.41 6.21
N GLU A 107 3.96 -1.85 6.00
CA GLU A 107 4.34 -2.86 5.01
C GLU A 107 3.69 -4.21 5.29
N MET A 108 3.84 -4.71 6.52
CA MET A 108 3.25 -5.95 6.99
C MET A 108 1.73 -5.93 6.79
N LEU A 109 1.03 -4.92 7.30
CA LEU A 109 -0.42 -4.87 7.22
C LEU A 109 -0.93 -4.76 5.78
N ARG A 110 -0.23 -3.99 4.94
CA ARG A 110 -0.58 -3.86 3.52
C ARG A 110 -0.32 -5.16 2.75
N LYS A 111 0.75 -5.89 3.03
CA LYS A 111 1.07 -7.17 2.40
C LYS A 111 0.09 -8.27 2.82
N VAL A 112 -0.16 -8.39 4.13
CA VAL A 112 -1.00 -9.43 4.72
C VAL A 112 -2.49 -9.15 4.50
N ALA A 113 -2.99 -7.98 4.93
CA ALA A 113 -4.42 -7.67 4.93
C ALA A 113 -4.92 -6.91 3.70
N ARG A 114 -4.00 -6.32 2.91
CA ARG A 114 -4.32 -5.41 1.79
C ARG A 114 -5.09 -4.16 2.26
N LYS A 115 -4.85 -3.72 3.49
CA LYS A 115 -5.47 -2.55 4.12
C LYS A 115 -4.41 -1.70 4.81
N SER A 116 -4.73 -0.43 5.07
CA SER A 116 -3.92 0.47 5.90
C SER A 116 -4.34 0.47 7.37
N THR A 117 -5.55 -0.02 7.66
CA THR A 117 -6.11 -0.20 9.00
C THR A 117 -6.82 -1.53 9.12
N PHE A 118 -6.93 -2.07 10.32
CA PHE A 118 -7.60 -3.33 10.59
C PHE A 118 -8.48 -3.20 11.81
N ASN A 119 -9.78 -3.45 11.66
CA ASN A 119 -10.78 -3.34 12.75
C ASN A 119 -10.69 -2.02 13.55
N GLY A 120 -10.45 -0.90 12.87
CA GLY A 120 -10.30 0.43 13.52
C GLY A 120 -8.91 0.71 14.09
N LEU A 121 -7.99 -0.27 14.09
CA LEU A 121 -6.61 -0.13 14.55
C LEU A 121 -5.68 0.30 13.42
N ASN A 122 -4.67 1.09 13.77
CA ASN A 122 -3.57 1.42 12.87
C ASN A 122 -2.57 0.25 12.77
N ALA A 123 -1.66 0.32 11.79
CA ALA A 123 -0.72 -0.77 11.54
C ALA A 123 0.25 -1.05 12.71
N ASP A 124 0.64 -0.01 13.45
CA ASP A 124 1.53 -0.12 14.61
C ASP A 124 0.87 -0.91 15.75
N GLN A 125 -0.39 -0.57 16.07
CA GLN A 125 -1.21 -1.28 17.05
C GLN A 125 -1.42 -2.74 16.65
N VAL A 126 -1.62 -3.03 15.35
CA VAL A 126 -1.76 -4.41 14.86
C VAL A 126 -0.46 -5.20 15.07
N LEU A 127 0.68 -4.64 14.64
CA LEU A 127 1.98 -5.30 14.79
C LEU A 127 2.30 -5.59 16.26
N MET A 128 2.12 -4.59 17.12
CA MET A 128 2.38 -4.75 18.56
C MET A 128 1.38 -5.69 19.21
N GLY A 129 0.11 -5.64 18.79
CA GLY A 129 -0.91 -6.57 19.25
C GLY A 129 -0.53 -8.02 18.93
N MET A 130 -0.05 -8.28 17.71
CA MET A 130 0.41 -9.62 17.30
C MET A 130 1.57 -10.13 18.15
N GLN A 131 2.44 -9.25 18.67
CA GLN A 131 3.51 -9.62 19.61
C GLN A 131 2.97 -9.88 21.02
N LEU A 132 2.03 -9.04 21.46
CA LEU A 132 1.54 -9.06 22.82
C LEU A 132 0.60 -10.24 23.10
N GLU A 133 -0.30 -10.55 22.16
CA GLU A 133 -1.32 -11.59 22.31
C GLU A 133 -1.37 -12.49 21.05
N PRO A 134 -0.29 -13.22 20.71
CA PRO A 134 -0.24 -14.06 19.52
C PRO A 134 -1.43 -15.02 19.40
N GLU A 135 -1.87 -15.60 20.51
CA GLU A 135 -2.99 -16.54 20.58
C GLU A 135 -4.32 -15.93 20.10
N LYS A 136 -4.58 -14.65 20.40
CA LYS A 136 -5.79 -13.96 19.94
C LYS A 136 -5.65 -13.50 18.49
N TRP A 137 -4.47 -13.00 18.12
CA TRP A 137 -4.22 -12.49 16.77
C TRP A 137 -4.14 -13.58 15.71
N GLN A 138 -3.70 -14.79 16.07
CA GLN A 138 -3.70 -15.94 15.16
C GLN A 138 -5.11 -16.36 14.72
N LEU A 139 -6.14 -16.00 15.48
CA LEU A 139 -7.55 -16.25 15.16
C LEU A 139 -8.18 -15.12 14.33
N GLN A 140 -7.54 -13.95 14.24
CA GLN A 140 -8.06 -12.83 13.47
C GLN A 140 -7.93 -13.09 11.97
N ARG A 141 -9.03 -12.92 11.23
CA ARG A 141 -9.07 -13.11 9.77
C ARG A 141 -8.40 -11.96 9.04
N MET A 142 -7.06 -11.96 9.05
CA MET A 142 -6.23 -10.90 8.49
C MET A 142 -5.55 -11.27 7.18
N ILE A 143 -5.28 -12.55 6.91
CA ILE A 143 -4.52 -12.97 5.72
C ILE A 143 -5.43 -12.97 4.49
N LYS A 144 -5.17 -12.09 3.53
CA LYS A 144 -5.94 -12.03 2.27
C LYS A 144 -5.77 -13.33 1.49
N VAL A 145 -6.88 -13.92 1.05
CA VAL A 145 -6.96 -15.03 0.09
C VAL A 145 -7.85 -14.61 -1.08
N SER A 146 -7.36 -14.73 -2.32
CA SER A 146 -8.08 -14.20 -3.49
C SER A 146 -8.71 -15.30 -4.33
N HIS A 147 -8.02 -16.42 -4.56
CA HIS A 147 -8.44 -17.46 -5.48
C HIS A 147 -9.62 -18.30 -4.92
N PRO A 148 -10.70 -18.50 -5.69
CA PRO A 148 -11.87 -19.26 -5.23
C PRO A 148 -11.56 -20.69 -4.77
N GLU A 149 -10.66 -21.40 -5.47
CA GLU A 149 -10.26 -22.77 -5.10
C GLU A 149 -9.50 -22.81 -3.78
N LEU A 150 -8.61 -21.84 -3.54
CA LEU A 150 -7.87 -21.76 -2.29
C LEU A 150 -8.80 -21.40 -1.11
N LYS A 151 -9.80 -20.54 -1.35
CA LYS A 151 -10.86 -20.28 -0.37
C LYS A 151 -11.67 -21.53 -0.03
N LYS A 152 -12.02 -22.34 -1.03
CA LYS A 152 -12.73 -23.61 -0.83
C LYS A 152 -11.87 -24.60 -0.03
N PHE A 153 -10.59 -24.73 -0.37
CA PHE A 153 -9.64 -25.59 0.33
C PHE A 153 -9.49 -25.21 1.80
N LEU A 154 -9.43 -23.90 2.10
CA LEU A 154 -9.34 -23.37 3.46
C LEU A 154 -10.69 -23.23 4.17
N ASN A 155 -11.80 -23.72 3.57
CA ASN A 155 -13.16 -23.62 4.11
C ASN A 155 -13.60 -22.18 4.47
N ILE A 156 -13.16 -21.19 3.69
CA ILE A 156 -13.54 -19.78 3.85
C ILE A 156 -14.93 -19.58 3.22
N ARG A 157 -15.97 -19.60 4.06
CA ARG A 157 -17.38 -19.46 3.62
C ARG A 157 -17.78 -18.04 3.26
N GLU A 158 -17.27 -17.05 3.99
CA GLU A 158 -17.59 -15.64 3.82
C GLU A 158 -16.33 -14.77 3.80
N GLY A 159 -16.30 -13.82 2.87
CA GLY A 159 -15.22 -12.85 2.73
C GLY A 159 -14.02 -13.33 1.90
N SER A 160 -12.87 -12.78 2.23
CA SER A 160 -11.65 -13.01 1.45
C SER A 160 -10.38 -13.01 2.31
N HIS A 161 -10.55 -13.29 3.58
CA HIS A 161 -9.50 -13.27 4.58
C HIS A 161 -9.60 -14.51 5.45
N ALA A 162 -8.46 -15.12 5.75
CA ALA A 162 -8.32 -16.27 6.62
C ALA A 162 -7.54 -15.88 7.88
N ALA A 163 -7.75 -16.62 8.96
CA ALA A 163 -6.95 -16.56 10.17
C ALA A 163 -5.63 -17.30 9.96
N PHE A 164 -4.59 -16.96 10.72
CA PHE A 164 -3.32 -17.71 10.67
C PHE A 164 -3.54 -19.17 11.07
N ALA A 165 -4.38 -19.41 12.08
CA ALA A 165 -4.75 -20.74 12.54
C ALA A 165 -5.42 -21.60 11.43
N ASP A 166 -6.08 -20.98 10.44
CA ASP A 166 -6.72 -21.72 9.35
C ASP A 166 -5.69 -22.47 8.48
N PHE A 167 -4.41 -22.05 8.50
CA PHE A 167 -3.32 -22.64 7.71
C PHE A 167 -2.57 -23.76 8.45
N LEU A 168 -2.84 -23.94 9.75
CA LEU A 168 -2.20 -24.96 10.58
C LEU A 168 -3.10 -26.19 10.69
N ASP A 169 -2.53 -27.38 10.49
CA ASP A 169 -3.21 -28.65 10.73
C ASP A 169 -2.89 -29.16 12.14
N MET A 170 -3.86 -28.96 13.06
CA MET A 170 -3.75 -29.40 14.45
C MET A 170 -3.84 -30.92 14.61
N GLN A 171 -4.35 -31.67 13.61
CA GLN A 171 -4.52 -33.12 13.71
C GLN A 171 -3.27 -33.90 13.30
N LYS A 172 -2.37 -33.31 12.50
CA LYS A 172 -1.10 -33.90 12.04
C LYS A 172 0.13 -33.23 12.67
N GLY A 173 0.03 -32.78 13.91
CA GLY A 173 1.18 -32.23 14.65
C GLY A 173 1.69 -30.87 14.14
N SER A 174 0.78 -29.94 13.81
CA SER A 174 1.09 -28.58 13.33
C SER A 174 1.66 -28.54 11.90
N GLY A 175 1.19 -29.42 11.02
CA GLY A 175 1.57 -29.39 9.61
C GLY A 175 1.02 -28.17 8.88
N TYR A 176 1.84 -27.50 8.07
CA TYR A 176 1.41 -26.38 7.24
C TYR A 176 0.59 -26.88 6.02
N LYS A 177 -0.69 -26.48 5.94
CA LYS A 177 -1.65 -27.03 4.96
C LYS A 177 -1.30 -26.76 3.50
N LEU A 178 -0.61 -25.66 3.19
CA LEU A 178 -0.28 -25.29 1.81
C LEU A 178 1.08 -25.82 1.35
N ARG A 179 1.85 -26.49 2.22
CA ARG A 179 3.24 -26.89 1.94
C ARG A 179 3.42 -27.58 0.58
N ASP A 180 2.59 -28.58 0.30
CA ASP A 180 2.72 -29.38 -0.93
C ASP A 180 2.32 -28.57 -2.18
N MET A 181 1.30 -27.71 -2.07
CA MET A 181 0.88 -26.81 -3.16
C MET A 181 1.95 -25.76 -3.45
N VAL A 182 2.57 -25.20 -2.40
CA VAL A 182 3.65 -24.23 -2.49
C VAL A 182 4.86 -24.85 -3.18
N SER A 183 5.25 -26.06 -2.77
CA SER A 183 6.36 -26.80 -3.40
C SER A 183 6.09 -27.03 -4.90
N GLN A 184 4.89 -27.46 -5.28
CA GLN A 184 4.51 -27.64 -6.68
C GLN A 184 4.49 -26.33 -7.47
N ALA A 185 4.02 -25.22 -6.87
CA ALA A 185 4.00 -23.91 -7.50
C ALA A 185 5.42 -23.38 -7.75
N TYR A 186 6.35 -23.58 -6.81
CA TYR A 186 7.74 -23.19 -6.96
C TYR A 186 8.52 -24.08 -7.93
N ALA A 187 8.15 -25.37 -8.07
CA ALA A 187 8.75 -26.28 -9.04
C ALA A 187 8.46 -25.89 -10.51
N LYS A 188 7.38 -25.14 -10.75
CA LYS A 188 7.05 -24.59 -12.08
C LYS A 188 7.88 -23.33 -12.36
N LYS A 189 8.30 -23.17 -13.63
CA LYS A 189 8.93 -21.93 -14.09
C LYS A 189 7.95 -20.76 -13.97
N PRO A 190 8.41 -19.52 -13.67
CA PRO A 190 7.51 -18.37 -13.51
C PRO A 190 6.52 -18.15 -14.67
N ALA A 191 6.93 -18.42 -15.91
CA ALA A 191 6.08 -18.30 -17.10
C ALA A 191 5.00 -19.40 -17.22
N GLU A 192 5.20 -20.54 -16.54
CA GLU A 192 4.31 -21.71 -16.56
C GLU A 192 3.37 -21.74 -15.34
N ARG A 193 3.50 -20.79 -14.41
CA ARG A 193 2.67 -20.71 -13.20
C ARG A 193 1.26 -20.22 -13.56
N SER A 194 0.26 -21.01 -13.19
CA SER A 194 -1.15 -20.61 -13.31
C SER A 194 -1.50 -19.47 -12.35
N LYS A 195 -2.69 -18.88 -12.54
CA LYS A 195 -3.23 -17.89 -11.58
C LYS A 195 -3.39 -18.49 -10.17
N PHE A 196 -3.72 -19.78 -10.08
CA PHE A 196 -3.80 -20.50 -8.81
C PHE A 196 -2.42 -20.61 -8.16
N ASP A 197 -1.41 -21.07 -8.89
CA ASP A 197 -0.03 -21.20 -8.38
C ASP A 197 0.50 -19.86 -7.82
N ASN A 198 0.23 -18.78 -8.53
CA ASN A 198 0.63 -17.44 -8.10
C ASN A 198 -0.14 -16.96 -6.85
N ASP A 199 -1.42 -17.31 -6.68
CA ASP A 199 -2.15 -16.96 -5.46
C ASP A 199 -1.69 -17.81 -4.26
N VAL A 200 -1.37 -19.09 -4.48
CA VAL A 200 -0.79 -19.97 -3.45
C VAL A 200 0.53 -19.37 -2.93
N ILE A 201 1.45 -18.98 -3.82
CA ILE A 201 2.71 -18.34 -3.44
C ILE A 201 2.47 -17.04 -2.66
N LYS A 202 1.53 -16.20 -3.11
CA LYS A 202 1.21 -14.93 -2.41
C LYS A 202 0.59 -15.16 -1.05
N VAL A 203 -0.24 -16.19 -0.88
CA VAL A 203 -0.82 -16.53 0.42
C VAL A 203 0.25 -17.09 1.34
N ASP A 204 1.14 -17.93 0.82
CA ASP A 204 2.30 -18.45 1.55
C ASP A 204 3.20 -17.32 2.08
N GLU A 205 3.53 -16.35 1.24
CA GLU A 205 4.28 -15.16 1.64
C GLU A 205 3.61 -14.42 2.81
N ARG A 206 2.28 -14.24 2.76
CA ARG A 206 1.52 -13.56 3.84
C ARG A 206 1.50 -14.37 5.13
N VAL A 207 1.38 -15.69 5.04
CA VAL A 207 1.47 -16.60 6.19
C VAL A 207 2.86 -16.52 6.79
N ASN A 208 3.91 -16.57 5.97
CA ASN A 208 5.29 -16.47 6.42
C ASN A 208 5.59 -15.11 7.09
N ILE A 209 5.13 -13.99 6.51
CA ILE A 209 5.24 -12.67 7.16
C ILE A 209 4.57 -12.69 8.53
N SER A 210 3.36 -13.25 8.63
CA SER A 210 2.64 -13.34 9.91
C SER A 210 3.40 -14.21 10.92
N TYR A 211 3.97 -15.33 10.48
CA TYR A 211 4.81 -16.20 11.30
C TYR A 211 6.05 -15.46 11.84
N LEU A 212 6.77 -14.74 10.97
CA LEU A 212 7.95 -13.94 11.35
C LEU A 212 7.62 -12.82 12.33
N VAL A 213 6.40 -12.26 12.26
CA VAL A 213 5.90 -11.37 13.31
C VAL A 213 5.74 -12.17 14.59
N TYR A 214 4.94 -13.24 14.63
CA TYR A 214 4.71 -13.99 15.87
C TYR A 214 5.96 -14.54 16.55
N THR A 215 7.01 -14.89 15.79
CA THR A 215 8.29 -15.36 16.34
C THR A 215 9.25 -14.23 16.74
N GLY A 216 8.92 -12.97 16.40
CA GLY A 216 9.79 -11.81 16.59
C GLY A 216 10.94 -11.71 15.58
N ASP A 217 11.06 -12.64 14.62
CA ASP A 217 12.13 -12.63 13.61
C ASP A 217 12.09 -11.40 12.68
N LEU A 218 10.91 -10.77 12.55
CA LEU A 218 10.76 -9.51 11.82
C LEU A 218 11.29 -8.28 12.59
N LEU A 219 11.49 -8.41 13.91
CA LEU A 219 11.85 -7.33 14.84
C LEU A 219 13.35 -7.30 15.14
N LYS A 220 14.17 -7.24 14.10
CA LYS A 220 15.63 -7.00 14.23
C LYS A 220 15.89 -5.56 14.67
N ILE A 221 15.76 -5.28 15.96
CA ILE A 221 15.71 -3.93 16.56
C ILE A 221 17.02 -3.59 17.32
N LEU A 222 17.81 -4.60 17.68
CA LEU A 222 18.95 -4.43 18.59
C LEU A 222 20.28 -4.54 17.82
N PRO A 223 21.07 -3.47 17.68
CA PRO A 223 22.39 -3.55 17.02
C PRO A 223 23.35 -4.49 17.76
N ASP A 224 24.39 -4.96 17.08
CA ASP A 224 25.50 -5.67 17.73
C ASP A 224 26.52 -4.66 18.31
N PRO A 225 26.73 -4.64 19.64
CA PRO A 225 27.74 -3.82 20.29
C PRO A 225 29.18 -4.00 19.78
N ARG A 226 29.49 -5.13 19.14
CA ARG A 226 30.84 -5.49 18.70
C ARG A 226 31.14 -5.03 17.28
N ASP A 227 30.13 -4.96 16.43
CA ASP A 227 30.24 -4.59 15.02
C ASP A 227 28.93 -3.95 14.54
N SER A 228 29.00 -2.66 14.21
CA SER A 228 27.85 -1.90 13.71
C SER A 228 27.28 -2.44 12.40
N HIS A 229 28.08 -3.15 11.60
CA HIS A 229 27.65 -3.70 10.31
C HIS A 229 27.09 -5.12 10.41
N HIS A 230 27.19 -5.75 11.59
CA HIS A 230 26.56 -7.04 11.83
C HIS A 230 25.02 -6.89 11.84
N PRO A 231 24.28 -7.89 11.32
CA PRO A 231 22.83 -7.88 11.39
C PRO A 231 22.32 -7.68 12.81
N TRP A 232 21.30 -6.85 12.95
CA TRP A 232 20.67 -6.57 14.24
C TRP A 232 19.99 -7.83 14.77
N PHE A 233 20.09 -8.01 16.08
CA PHE A 233 19.53 -9.13 16.81
C PHE A 233 18.01 -9.01 16.92
N LYS A 234 17.38 -10.18 16.93
CA LYS A 234 15.93 -10.32 17.17
C LYS A 234 15.63 -10.39 18.68
N PRO A 235 14.36 -10.22 19.08
CA PRO A 235 13.97 -10.30 20.48
C PRO A 235 14.32 -11.68 21.08
N GLY A 236 14.94 -11.71 22.27
CA GLY A 236 15.25 -12.94 22.99
C GLY A 236 16.42 -13.74 22.42
N GLU A 237 17.21 -13.18 21.50
CA GLU A 237 18.39 -13.83 20.95
C GLU A 237 19.52 -13.89 21.98
N LYS A 238 20.02 -15.10 22.25
CA LYS A 238 21.13 -15.32 23.19
C LYS A 238 22.46 -15.17 22.46
N VAL A 239 23.22 -14.13 22.83
CA VAL A 239 24.51 -13.83 22.21
C VAL A 239 25.65 -14.17 23.17
N ALA A 240 26.54 -15.05 22.72
CA ALA A 240 27.76 -15.41 23.45
C ALA A 240 28.93 -14.48 23.09
N GLY A 241 29.87 -14.30 24.02
CA GLY A 241 31.09 -13.52 23.80
C GLY A 241 30.85 -12.00 23.80
N MET A 242 30.01 -11.51 24.71
CA MET A 242 29.68 -10.10 24.90
C MET A 242 29.68 -9.76 26.40
N GLU A 243 29.80 -8.48 26.75
CA GLU A 243 29.62 -8.03 28.13
C GLU A 243 28.26 -8.48 28.68
N ALA A 244 28.25 -8.88 29.96
CA ALA A 244 27.06 -9.46 30.59
C ALA A 244 25.84 -8.50 30.56
N ASN A 245 26.07 -7.20 30.75
CA ASN A 245 25.02 -6.18 30.72
C ASN A 245 24.39 -6.04 29.33
N ASP A 246 25.21 -6.01 28.28
CA ASP A 246 24.74 -5.85 26.90
C ASP A 246 24.02 -7.12 26.41
N SER A 247 24.55 -8.30 26.76
CA SER A 247 23.90 -9.59 26.45
C SER A 247 22.55 -9.74 27.16
N ALA A 248 22.46 -9.35 28.43
CA ALA A 248 21.20 -9.32 29.17
C ALA A 248 20.21 -8.33 28.56
N PHE A 249 20.66 -7.13 28.19
CA PHE A 249 19.81 -6.13 27.54
C PHE A 249 19.20 -6.66 26.23
N ILE A 250 20.02 -7.28 25.37
CA ILE A 250 19.55 -7.85 24.09
C ILE A 250 18.51 -8.95 24.30
N THR A 251 18.74 -9.81 25.31
CA THR A 251 17.87 -10.94 25.59
C THR A 251 16.52 -10.47 26.17
N ASP A 252 16.55 -9.51 27.09
CA ASP A 252 15.43 -9.28 28.01
C ASP A 252 14.60 -8.01 27.73
N VAL A 253 15.18 -6.97 27.11
CA VAL A 253 14.52 -5.64 27.04
C VAL A 253 13.18 -5.65 26.29
N ILE A 254 13.11 -6.36 25.16
CA ILE A 254 11.89 -6.42 24.33
C ILE A 254 10.83 -7.33 25.00
N PRO A 255 11.15 -8.54 25.49
CA PRO A 255 10.21 -9.30 26.31
C PRO A 255 9.66 -8.52 27.51
N TYR A 256 10.52 -7.81 28.26
CA TYR A 256 10.07 -6.97 29.37
C TYR A 256 9.22 -5.79 28.92
N TYR A 257 9.51 -5.20 27.76
CA TYR A 257 8.67 -4.15 27.19
C TYR A 257 7.23 -4.65 26.95
N PHE A 258 7.07 -5.81 26.29
CA PHE A 258 5.74 -6.37 26.04
C PHE A 258 5.06 -6.87 27.32
N MET A 259 5.83 -7.37 28.30
CA MET A 259 5.30 -7.71 29.62
C MET A 259 4.74 -6.47 30.35
N ALA A 260 5.48 -5.36 30.37
CA ALA A 260 5.03 -4.10 30.97
C ALA A 260 3.79 -3.55 30.24
N LEU A 261 3.79 -3.61 28.90
CA LEU A 261 2.66 -3.21 28.08
C LEU A 261 1.39 -4.04 28.37
N GLY A 262 1.53 -5.36 28.49
CA GLY A 262 0.44 -6.28 28.82
C GLY A 262 -0.10 -6.11 30.23
N ALA A 263 0.75 -5.73 31.19
CA ALA A 263 0.37 -5.40 32.55
C ALA A 263 -0.28 -4.00 32.68
N GLY A 264 -0.30 -3.20 31.61
CA GLY A 264 -0.78 -1.82 31.64
C GLY A 264 0.18 -0.83 32.31
N ASN A 265 1.44 -1.22 32.54
CA ASN A 265 2.48 -0.35 33.08
C ASN A 265 3.14 0.46 31.95
N TYR A 266 2.44 1.50 31.49
CA TYR A 266 2.86 2.31 30.35
C TYR A 266 4.12 3.14 30.63
N GLU A 267 4.33 3.57 31.87
CA GLU A 267 5.53 4.31 32.27
C GLU A 267 6.79 3.45 32.11
N GLN A 268 6.77 2.25 32.67
CA GLN A 268 7.88 1.29 32.51
C GLN A 268 8.09 0.89 31.05
N ALA A 269 7.02 0.72 30.27
CA ALA A 269 7.13 0.43 28.85
C ALA A 269 7.80 1.59 28.09
N SER A 270 7.48 2.84 28.40
CA SER A 270 8.13 4.02 27.81
C SER A 270 9.61 4.11 28.19
N GLU A 271 9.96 3.85 29.45
CA GLU A 271 11.36 3.80 29.88
C GLU A 271 12.17 2.73 29.11
N LEU A 272 11.60 1.54 28.92
CA LEU A 272 12.23 0.46 28.16
C LEU A 272 12.36 0.83 26.67
N ALA A 273 11.36 1.47 26.06
CA ALA A 273 11.44 1.95 24.69
C ALA A 273 12.54 3.01 24.52
N GLN A 274 12.65 3.95 25.46
CA GLN A 274 13.73 4.93 25.49
C GLN A 274 15.10 4.25 25.68
N GLY A 275 15.17 3.21 26.51
CA GLY A 275 16.35 2.37 26.66
C GLY A 275 16.79 1.75 25.34
N ILE A 276 15.86 1.16 24.58
CA ILE A 276 16.12 0.59 23.25
C ILE A 276 16.62 1.69 22.30
N HIS A 277 15.97 2.85 22.30
CA HIS A 277 16.41 3.99 21.48
C HIS A 277 17.85 4.40 21.78
N ASN A 278 18.19 4.55 23.05
CA ASN A 278 19.54 4.92 23.49
C ASN A 278 20.56 3.85 23.11
N PHE A 279 20.20 2.57 23.21
CA PHE A 279 21.04 1.45 22.80
C PHE A 279 21.30 1.48 21.28
N GLN A 280 20.28 1.76 20.47
CA GLN A 280 20.40 1.95 19.02
C GLN A 280 21.35 3.10 18.66
N GLN A 281 21.22 4.24 19.34
CA GLN A 281 22.09 5.40 19.11
C GLN A 281 23.53 5.15 19.57
N ARG A 282 23.73 4.38 20.64
CA ARG A 282 25.07 4.10 21.18
C ARG A 282 25.86 3.14 20.29
N TYR A 283 25.25 2.03 19.89
CA TYR A 283 25.94 0.93 19.19
C TYR A 283 25.75 0.93 17.67
N GLY A 284 24.80 1.73 17.15
CA GLY A 284 24.55 1.87 15.71
C GLY A 284 24.77 3.29 15.17
N ALA A 285 25.49 4.16 15.89
CA ALA A 285 25.62 5.59 15.61
C ALA A 285 26.06 5.93 14.16
N ASP A 286 26.86 5.05 13.55
CA ASP A 286 27.45 5.20 12.22
C ASP A 286 26.49 4.82 11.08
N ILE A 287 25.55 3.91 11.33
CA ILE A 287 24.60 3.41 10.32
C ILE A 287 23.17 3.93 10.51
N VAL A 288 22.82 4.37 11.72
CA VAL A 288 21.47 4.84 12.06
C VAL A 288 21.13 6.15 11.34
N PRO A 289 19.95 6.24 10.67
CA PRO A 289 19.52 7.49 10.04
C PRO A 289 19.28 8.60 11.07
N SER A 290 19.49 9.85 10.64
CA SER A 290 19.21 11.02 11.49
C SER A 290 17.74 11.08 11.92
N GLN A 291 17.49 11.66 13.09
CA GLN A 291 16.14 11.85 13.63
C GLN A 291 15.19 12.59 12.68
N SER A 292 15.74 13.52 11.88
CA SER A 292 14.98 14.24 10.85
C SER A 292 14.49 13.30 9.75
N LYS A 293 15.31 12.35 9.30
CA LYS A 293 14.94 11.35 8.29
C LYS A 293 13.89 10.39 8.83
N VAL A 294 14.04 9.93 10.07
CA VAL A 294 13.05 9.07 10.75
C VAL A 294 11.69 9.75 10.84
N LYS A 295 11.64 10.99 11.33
CA LYS A 295 10.40 11.78 11.40
C LYS A 295 9.80 12.05 10.02
N ALA A 296 10.64 12.33 9.01
CA ALA A 296 10.19 12.53 7.64
C ALA A 296 9.56 11.26 7.04
N GLU A 297 10.13 10.08 7.30
CA GLU A 297 9.60 8.80 6.83
C GLU A 297 8.25 8.46 7.50
N ILE A 298 8.15 8.66 8.82
CA ILE A 298 6.87 8.47 9.54
C ILE A 298 5.80 9.44 9.01
N LEU A 299 6.15 10.71 8.78
CA LEU A 299 5.24 11.70 8.23
C LEU A 299 4.80 11.31 6.81
N TYR A 300 5.74 10.90 5.96
CA TYR A 300 5.48 10.45 4.60
C TYR A 300 4.48 9.29 4.57
N ASN A 301 4.67 8.28 5.43
CA ASN A 301 3.76 7.14 5.56
C ASN A 301 2.36 7.58 5.98
N LYS A 302 2.26 8.45 7.00
CA LYS A 302 0.98 8.97 7.51
C LYS A 302 0.21 9.81 6.47
N MET A 303 0.92 10.58 5.66
CA MET A 303 0.30 11.44 4.64
C MET A 303 -0.31 10.63 3.49
N GLY A 304 0.26 9.48 3.12
CA GLY A 304 -0.27 8.65 2.04
C GLY A 304 -0.48 9.42 0.73
N ILE A 305 0.46 10.30 0.39
CA ILE A 305 0.32 11.36 -0.62
C ILE A 305 -0.17 10.77 -1.96
N PHE A 306 0.49 9.73 -2.46
CA PHE A 306 0.24 9.19 -3.79
C PHE A 306 -1.12 8.46 -3.91
N ASP A 307 -1.54 7.72 -2.87
CA ASP A 307 -2.88 7.09 -2.84
C ASP A 307 -4.01 8.13 -2.84
N ARG A 308 -3.85 9.19 -2.05
CA ARG A 308 -4.83 10.29 -1.98
C ARG A 308 -4.87 11.09 -3.28
N LEU A 309 -3.71 11.45 -3.82
CA LEU A 309 -3.60 12.18 -5.09
C LEU A 309 -4.22 11.40 -6.25
N GLY A 310 -4.03 10.07 -6.30
CA GLY A 310 -4.66 9.23 -7.31
C GLY A 310 -6.18 9.43 -7.35
N LYS A 311 -6.85 9.42 -6.20
CA LYS A 311 -8.31 9.64 -6.09
C LYS A 311 -8.71 11.06 -6.51
N TYR A 312 -7.98 12.07 -6.02
CA TYR A 312 -8.32 13.47 -6.25
C TYR A 312 -8.04 13.95 -7.68
N PHE A 313 -6.94 13.53 -8.30
CA PHE A 313 -6.66 13.83 -9.71
C PHE A 313 -7.77 13.30 -10.61
N GLY A 314 -8.29 12.10 -10.33
CA GLY A 314 -9.34 11.48 -11.13
C GLY A 314 -10.66 12.23 -11.01
N LEU A 315 -11.07 12.56 -9.77
CA LEU A 315 -12.29 13.31 -9.50
C LEU A 315 -12.25 14.71 -10.12
N VAL A 316 -11.19 15.48 -9.84
CA VAL A 316 -11.03 16.86 -10.33
C VAL A 316 -10.84 16.88 -11.85
N GLY A 317 -10.06 15.94 -12.39
CA GLY A 317 -9.86 15.78 -13.83
C GLY A 317 -11.16 15.45 -14.57
N MET A 318 -11.99 14.55 -14.04
CA MET A 318 -13.29 14.20 -14.63
C MET A 318 -14.28 15.36 -14.58
N VAL A 319 -14.36 16.08 -13.47
CA VAL A 319 -15.21 17.28 -13.37
C VAL A 319 -14.73 18.36 -14.35
N LEU A 320 -13.42 18.60 -14.42
CA LEU A 320 -12.84 19.56 -15.35
C LEU A 320 -13.11 19.18 -16.80
N LEU A 321 -13.03 17.89 -17.14
CA LEU A 321 -13.36 17.37 -18.47
C LEU A 321 -14.79 17.75 -18.87
N VAL A 322 -15.77 17.48 -18.00
CA VAL A 322 -17.18 17.84 -18.23
C VAL A 322 -17.34 19.35 -18.36
N MET A 323 -16.68 20.14 -17.50
CA MET A 323 -16.77 21.60 -17.56
C MET A 323 -16.20 22.17 -18.87
N VAL A 324 -15.06 21.65 -19.34
CA VAL A 324 -14.45 22.05 -20.61
C VAL A 324 -15.37 21.66 -21.78
N PHE A 325 -15.99 20.48 -21.76
CA PHE A 325 -17.01 20.12 -22.75
C PHE A 325 -18.19 21.08 -22.76
N VAL A 326 -18.74 21.44 -21.59
CA VAL A 326 -19.86 22.39 -21.52
C VAL A 326 -19.42 23.78 -21.99
N GLN A 327 -18.19 24.20 -21.70
CA GLN A 327 -17.62 25.47 -22.16
C GLN A 327 -17.61 25.59 -23.69
N ILE A 328 -17.39 24.49 -24.42
CA ILE A 328 -17.42 24.46 -25.90
C ILE A 328 -18.82 24.79 -26.43
N PHE A 329 -19.89 24.33 -25.78
CA PHE A 329 -21.27 24.55 -26.24
C PHE A 329 -21.93 25.80 -25.66
N LYS A 330 -21.51 26.23 -24.46
CA LYS A 330 -22.11 27.35 -23.72
C LYS A 330 -21.02 28.20 -23.09
N GLU A 331 -20.71 29.31 -23.74
CA GLU A 331 -19.77 30.27 -23.19
C GLU A 331 -20.45 31.13 -22.11
N ARG A 332 -20.20 30.81 -20.84
CA ARG A 332 -20.66 31.60 -19.69
C ARG A 332 -19.50 31.96 -18.78
N LYS A 333 -19.46 33.20 -18.30
CA LYS A 333 -18.39 33.71 -17.41
C LYS A 333 -18.17 32.83 -16.16
N TRP A 334 -19.24 32.27 -15.57
CA TRP A 334 -19.12 31.39 -14.41
C TRP A 334 -18.47 30.03 -14.73
N ILE A 335 -18.66 29.50 -15.95
CA ILE A 335 -18.00 28.26 -16.40
C ILE A 335 -16.51 28.50 -16.56
N ASN A 336 -16.12 29.60 -17.23
CA ASN A 336 -14.70 29.95 -17.40
C ASN A 336 -14.00 30.17 -16.05
N LYS A 337 -14.67 30.85 -15.10
CA LYS A 337 -14.15 31.02 -13.73
C LYS A 337 -13.99 29.67 -13.02
N SER A 338 -14.95 28.77 -13.16
CA SER A 338 -14.88 27.42 -12.57
C SER A 338 -13.74 26.59 -13.16
N VAL A 339 -13.58 26.57 -14.48
CA VAL A 339 -12.46 25.89 -15.17
C VAL A 339 -11.11 26.41 -14.66
N SER A 340 -10.97 27.72 -14.46
CA SER A 340 -9.76 28.33 -13.89
C SER A 340 -9.51 27.88 -12.44
N VAL A 341 -10.54 27.76 -11.61
CA VAL A 341 -10.41 27.24 -10.24
C VAL A 341 -9.91 25.80 -10.25
N PHE A 342 -10.52 24.93 -11.06
CA PHE A 342 -10.12 23.51 -11.17
C PHE A 342 -8.70 23.36 -11.73
N TYR A 343 -8.28 24.22 -12.66
CA TYR A 343 -6.89 24.29 -13.11
C TYR A 343 -5.92 24.53 -11.95
N TRP A 344 -6.19 25.53 -11.10
CA TRP A 344 -5.33 25.82 -9.95
C TRP A 344 -5.36 24.73 -8.88
N ILE A 345 -6.46 24.00 -8.72
CA ILE A 345 -6.53 22.81 -7.87
C ILE A 345 -5.57 21.72 -8.40
N ILE A 346 -5.51 21.50 -9.72
CA ILE A 346 -4.58 20.54 -10.33
C ILE A 346 -3.13 20.98 -10.13
N VAL A 347 -2.83 22.29 -10.26
CA VAL A 347 -1.50 22.84 -9.95
C VAL A 347 -1.13 22.56 -8.49
N LEU A 348 -2.06 22.75 -7.55
CA LEU A 348 -1.84 22.45 -6.14
C LEU A 348 -1.54 20.96 -5.92
N PHE A 349 -2.29 20.05 -6.57
CA PHE A 349 -2.02 18.61 -6.51
C PHE A 349 -0.65 18.25 -7.08
N PHE A 350 -0.23 18.90 -8.17
CA PHE A 350 1.09 18.72 -8.75
C PHE A 350 2.21 19.17 -7.78
N ILE A 351 2.01 20.25 -7.04
CA ILE A 351 2.94 20.69 -5.98
C ILE A 351 3.04 19.61 -4.89
N PHE A 352 1.90 19.09 -4.40
CA PHE A 352 1.90 18.00 -3.42
C PHE A 352 2.58 16.72 -3.95
N GLN A 353 2.39 16.37 -5.22
CA GLN A 353 3.07 15.24 -5.84
C GLN A 353 4.58 15.45 -5.89
N THR A 354 5.01 16.67 -6.24
CA THR A 354 6.42 17.07 -6.29
C THR A 354 7.05 17.00 -4.90
N LEU A 355 6.36 17.51 -3.87
CA LEU A 355 6.81 17.40 -2.48
C LEU A 355 6.89 15.95 -2.02
N GLY A 356 5.92 15.11 -2.39
CA GLY A 356 5.95 13.67 -2.08
C GLY A 356 7.15 12.96 -2.69
N LEU A 357 7.52 13.28 -3.94
CA LEU A 357 8.74 12.76 -4.59
C LEU A 357 10.01 13.29 -3.90
N ALA A 358 10.05 14.57 -3.55
CA ALA A 358 11.19 15.19 -2.87
C ALA A 358 11.43 14.59 -1.47
N ILE A 359 10.38 14.37 -0.68
CA ILE A 359 10.47 13.70 0.62
C ILE A 359 10.96 12.26 0.43
N ARG A 360 10.43 11.53 -0.56
CA ARG A 360 10.88 10.16 -0.86
C ARG A 360 12.36 10.11 -1.26
N TRP A 361 12.83 11.08 -2.05
CA TRP A 361 14.26 11.23 -2.38
C TRP A 361 15.10 11.48 -1.12
N TYR A 362 14.67 12.38 -0.25
CA TYR A 362 15.37 12.67 1.00
C TYR A 362 15.49 11.44 1.92
N ILE A 363 14.41 10.66 2.04
CA ILE A 363 14.37 9.43 2.86
C ILE A 363 15.28 8.34 2.27
N SER A 364 15.16 8.08 0.97
CA SER A 364 15.88 6.99 0.30
C SER A 364 17.37 7.30 0.06
N GLY A 365 17.76 8.58 0.13
CA GLY A 365 19.11 9.03 -0.21
C GLY A 365 19.44 8.92 -1.70
N ARG A 366 18.44 8.63 -2.55
CA ARG A 366 18.60 8.45 -3.99
C ARG A 366 17.37 8.90 -4.75
N ALA A 367 17.53 9.09 -6.05
CA ALA A 367 16.39 9.48 -6.86
C ALA A 367 15.33 8.35 -6.96
N PRO A 368 14.03 8.66 -6.78
CA PRO A 368 12.97 7.67 -6.59
C PRO A 368 12.39 7.16 -7.91
N TRP A 369 13.20 6.43 -8.68
CA TRP A 369 12.80 5.77 -9.95
C TRP A 369 13.51 4.42 -10.11
N SER A 370 13.72 3.73 -9.00
CA SER A 370 14.52 2.49 -8.94
C SER A 370 13.70 1.20 -9.03
N ASN A 371 12.38 1.26 -8.82
CA ASN A 371 11.49 0.11 -8.89
C ASN A 371 10.18 0.45 -9.63
N GLY A 372 9.35 -0.54 -9.93
CA GLY A 372 8.12 -0.35 -10.71
C GLY A 372 7.14 0.65 -10.08
N TYR A 373 7.02 0.66 -8.74
CA TYR A 373 6.20 1.63 -8.03
C TYR A 373 6.72 3.06 -8.23
N GLU A 374 8.03 3.24 -8.01
CA GLU A 374 8.74 4.50 -8.17
C GLU A 374 8.67 5.04 -9.61
N SER A 375 8.79 4.15 -10.61
CA SER A 375 8.59 4.52 -12.01
C SER A 375 7.17 4.99 -12.28
N MET A 376 6.14 4.35 -11.73
CA MET A 376 4.75 4.77 -11.96
C MET A 376 4.42 6.12 -11.32
N ILE A 377 4.88 6.38 -10.09
CA ILE A 377 4.68 7.71 -9.47
C ILE A 377 5.43 8.81 -10.25
N TYR A 378 6.58 8.48 -10.86
CA TYR A 378 7.34 9.38 -11.70
C TYR A 378 6.67 9.64 -13.06
N ILE A 379 6.19 8.59 -13.76
CA ILE A 379 5.43 8.74 -15.01
C ILE A 379 4.20 9.62 -14.77
N SER A 380 3.44 9.35 -13.70
CA SER A 380 2.30 10.19 -13.32
C SER A 380 2.69 11.66 -13.16
N TRP A 381 3.81 11.94 -12.50
CA TRP A 381 4.30 13.30 -12.32
C TRP A 381 4.65 13.97 -13.67
N VAL A 382 5.35 13.26 -14.56
CA VAL A 382 5.68 13.78 -15.90
C VAL A 382 4.44 14.01 -16.75
N THR A 383 3.45 13.11 -16.68
CA THR A 383 2.16 13.26 -17.39
C THR A 383 1.41 14.53 -16.96
N VAL A 384 1.34 14.82 -15.65
CA VAL A 384 0.71 16.06 -15.17
C VAL A 384 1.53 17.27 -15.62
N LEU A 385 2.86 17.20 -15.55
CA LEU A 385 3.76 18.27 -16.01
C LEU A 385 3.55 18.58 -17.50
N ALA A 386 3.50 17.56 -18.36
CA ALA A 386 3.19 17.71 -19.78
C ALA A 386 1.82 18.38 -19.96
N GLY A 387 0.82 17.94 -19.21
CA GLY A 387 -0.50 18.56 -19.20
C GLY A 387 -0.48 20.05 -18.83
N LEU A 388 0.28 20.43 -17.81
CA LEU A 388 0.45 21.83 -17.39
C LEU A 388 1.15 22.67 -18.47
N ILE A 389 2.19 22.13 -19.12
CA ILE A 389 2.91 22.82 -20.21
C ILE A 389 2.00 23.04 -21.42
N PHE A 390 1.27 22.01 -21.86
CA PHE A 390 0.42 22.06 -23.05
C PHE A 390 -1.00 22.63 -22.80
N SER A 391 -1.39 22.83 -21.54
CA SER A 391 -2.69 23.41 -21.17
C SER A 391 -2.96 24.78 -21.80
N ARG A 392 -1.91 25.55 -22.11
CA ARG A 392 -2.02 26.85 -22.80
C ARG A 392 -2.63 26.74 -24.21
N LYS A 393 -2.48 25.58 -24.87
CA LYS A 393 -3.06 25.34 -26.21
C LYS A 393 -4.47 24.76 -26.13
N SER A 394 -4.75 23.94 -25.12
CA SER A 394 -6.06 23.34 -24.92
C SER A 394 -6.34 23.06 -23.43
N PRO A 395 -7.40 23.65 -22.85
CA PRO A 395 -7.86 23.31 -21.49
C PRO A 395 -8.27 21.84 -21.32
N MET A 396 -8.55 21.15 -22.43
CA MET A 396 -8.86 19.72 -22.44
C MET A 396 -7.66 18.87 -22.00
N THR A 397 -6.44 19.32 -22.32
CA THR A 397 -5.21 18.56 -22.07
C THR A 397 -4.99 18.32 -20.58
N ILE A 398 -5.18 19.35 -19.74
CA ILE A 398 -4.95 19.21 -18.29
C ILE A 398 -5.98 18.28 -17.63
N ALA A 399 -7.21 18.24 -18.15
CA ALA A 399 -8.24 17.31 -17.68
C ALA A 399 -7.86 15.86 -18.03
N ALA A 400 -7.46 15.63 -19.29
CA ALA A 400 -7.05 14.31 -19.77
C ALA A 400 -5.81 13.78 -19.04
N THR A 401 -4.77 14.60 -18.88
CA THR A 401 -3.55 14.19 -18.17
C THR A 401 -3.78 13.98 -16.67
N SER A 402 -4.70 14.72 -16.04
CA SER A 402 -5.08 14.47 -14.63
C SER A 402 -5.80 13.13 -14.46
N ILE A 403 -6.70 12.78 -15.39
CA ILE A 403 -7.35 11.46 -15.39
C ILE A 403 -6.30 10.36 -15.62
N LEU A 404 -5.40 10.55 -16.58
CA LEU A 404 -4.33 9.58 -16.85
C LEU A 404 -3.40 9.41 -15.63
N ALA A 405 -3.00 10.51 -14.99
CA ALA A 405 -2.21 10.48 -13.76
C ALA A 405 -2.93 9.74 -12.62
N SER A 406 -4.24 9.93 -12.49
CA SER A 406 -5.08 9.19 -11.54
C SER A 406 -5.03 7.69 -11.78
N ILE A 407 -5.18 7.25 -13.04
CA ILE A 407 -5.12 5.84 -13.41
C ILE A 407 -3.73 5.28 -13.11
N ILE A 408 -2.65 5.99 -13.48
CA ILE A 408 -1.28 5.56 -13.22
C ILE A 408 -1.03 5.40 -11.71
N LEU A 409 -1.43 6.38 -10.89
CA LEU A 409 -1.30 6.31 -9.43
C LEU A 409 -2.17 5.20 -8.81
N MET A 410 -3.36 4.94 -9.36
CA MET A 410 -4.19 3.82 -8.92
C MET A 410 -3.53 2.48 -9.24
N VAL A 411 -2.99 2.32 -10.46
CA VAL A 411 -2.24 1.13 -10.86
C VAL A 411 -1.00 0.96 -9.99
N ALA A 412 -0.38 2.07 -9.56
CA ALA A 412 0.76 2.04 -8.65
C ALA A 412 0.46 1.36 -7.31
N HIS A 413 -0.78 1.44 -6.83
CA HIS A 413 -1.21 0.84 -5.57
C HIS A 413 -1.84 -0.56 -5.73
N LEU A 414 -1.85 -1.12 -6.95
CA LEU A 414 -2.33 -2.49 -7.20
C LEU A 414 -1.38 -3.55 -6.62
N SER A 415 -1.87 -4.79 -6.56
CA SER A 415 -1.32 -5.83 -5.68
C SER A 415 0.04 -6.41 -5.98
N TRP A 416 0.64 -5.99 -7.07
CA TRP A 416 1.90 -6.48 -7.59
C TRP A 416 3.05 -5.46 -7.46
N MET A 417 2.77 -4.27 -6.94
CA MET A 417 3.76 -3.20 -6.84
C MET A 417 3.96 -2.87 -5.36
N ASP A 418 5.20 -3.01 -4.91
CA ASP A 418 5.57 -2.72 -3.53
C ASP A 418 5.97 -1.25 -3.40
N PRO A 419 5.22 -0.45 -2.61
CA PRO A 419 5.51 0.99 -2.44
C PRO A 419 6.71 1.24 -1.51
N GLU A 420 7.36 0.18 -1.06
CA GLU A 420 8.45 0.16 -0.09
C GLU A 420 9.68 0.87 -0.63
N ILE A 421 10.40 1.54 0.26
CA ILE A 421 11.70 2.11 -0.07
C ILE A 421 12.72 1.02 0.22
N THR A 422 13.21 0.36 -0.81
CA THR A 422 14.19 -0.74 -0.71
C THR A 422 15.61 -0.22 -0.92
N ASN A 423 16.63 -1.05 -0.74
CA ASN A 423 17.99 -0.71 -1.20
C ASN A 423 18.10 -0.82 -2.74
N LEU A 424 19.11 -0.19 -3.34
CA LEU A 424 19.35 -0.35 -4.79
C LEU A 424 19.85 -1.75 -5.08
N VAL A 425 19.20 -2.43 -6.02
CA VAL A 425 19.75 -3.66 -6.60
C VAL A 425 21.11 -3.35 -7.25
N PRO A 426 22.10 -4.27 -7.20
CA PRO A 426 23.47 -4.00 -7.66
C PRO A 426 23.57 -3.43 -9.09
N VAL A 427 22.70 -3.90 -9.99
CA VAL A 427 22.66 -3.44 -11.40
C VAL A 427 22.26 -1.96 -11.55
N LEU A 428 21.47 -1.42 -10.62
CA LEU A 428 21.01 -0.02 -10.64
C LEU A 428 21.95 0.94 -9.90
N LYS A 429 23.13 0.48 -9.44
CA LYS A 429 24.14 1.37 -8.85
C LYS A 429 24.86 2.25 -9.89
N SER A 430 24.67 1.99 -11.19
CA SER A 430 25.25 2.80 -12.27
C SER A 430 24.47 4.09 -12.50
N TYR A 431 25.15 5.23 -12.35
CA TYR A 431 24.59 6.57 -12.55
C TYR A 431 23.99 6.75 -13.98
N TRP A 432 24.65 6.20 -14.99
CA TRP A 432 24.21 6.29 -16.38
C TRP A 432 22.91 5.53 -16.65
N LEU A 433 22.73 4.37 -16.03
CA LEU A 433 21.50 3.59 -16.16
C LEU A 433 20.32 4.33 -15.53
N THR A 434 20.54 4.96 -14.37
CA THR A 434 19.51 5.77 -13.69
C THR A 434 19.05 6.94 -14.56
N ILE A 435 19.96 7.67 -15.21
CA ILE A 435 19.61 8.76 -16.14
C ILE A 435 18.90 8.22 -17.39
N HIS A 436 19.39 7.13 -17.97
CA HIS A 436 18.81 6.55 -19.17
C HIS A 436 17.35 6.13 -18.95
N VAL A 437 17.10 5.38 -17.86
CA VAL A 437 15.76 4.91 -17.51
C VAL A 437 14.84 6.09 -17.20
N SER A 438 15.29 7.11 -16.45
CA SER A 438 14.44 8.27 -16.13
C SER A 438 14.06 9.08 -17.37
N VAL A 439 14.99 9.32 -18.31
CA VAL A 439 14.71 10.05 -19.55
C VAL A 439 13.75 9.27 -20.46
N ILE A 440 13.94 7.97 -20.63
CA ILE A 440 13.01 7.13 -21.42
C ILE A 440 11.62 7.12 -20.77
N THR A 441 11.59 6.94 -19.46
CA THR A 441 10.34 6.90 -18.67
C THR A 441 9.58 8.23 -18.76
N ALA A 442 10.29 9.35 -18.74
CA ALA A 442 9.70 10.67 -18.93
C ALA A 442 9.10 10.85 -20.33
N SER A 443 9.69 10.26 -21.37
CA SER A 443 9.16 10.38 -22.74
C SER A 443 7.76 9.81 -22.88
N TYR A 444 7.44 8.71 -22.17
CA TYR A 444 6.09 8.15 -22.11
C TYR A 444 5.04 9.08 -21.48
N GLY A 445 5.45 10.02 -20.63
CA GLY A 445 4.52 11.00 -20.05
C GLY A 445 4.13 12.12 -21.01
N PHE A 446 4.94 12.37 -22.04
CA PHE A 446 4.71 13.38 -23.08
C PHE A 446 4.01 12.84 -24.33
N LEU A 447 3.98 11.51 -24.49
CA LEU A 447 3.28 10.80 -25.55
C LEU A 447 1.81 10.62 -25.16
#